data_AF-A0A7L4JH31-F1
#
_entry.id   AF-A0A7L4JH31-F1
#
_cell.length_a   1.000
_cell.length_b   1.000
_cell.length_c   1.000
_cell.angle_alpha   90.00
_cell.angle_beta   90.00
_cell.angle_gamma   90.00
#
_symmetry.space_group_name_H-M   'P 1'
#
loop_
_entity.id
_entity.type
_entity.pdbx_description
1 polymer ?
#
loop_
_entity_poly.entity_id
_entity_poly.type
_entity_poly.pdbx_seq_one_letter_code
_entity_poly.pdbx_strand_id
1 'polypeptide(L)'
;VVAPEVSLHIKPTKNFVIKMYSVPYTQEELEKALQAFFQGSLEEGWIFKRFLKAYKGMKTLSGCWVTSCEQLLQNKELIRYLEENKF
;
A
#
# COMPACT_ATOMS: atom_id res chain seq x y z
N VAL A 1 10.57 0.63 -12.28
CA VAL A 1 9.28 0.53 -11.56
C VAL A 1 9.30 1.52 -10.41
N VAL A 2 8.17 2.14 -10.10
CA VAL A 2 8.02 3.07 -8.97
C VAL A 2 7.17 2.41 -7.90
N ALA A 3 7.59 2.46 -6.64
CA ALA A 3 6.88 1.82 -5.54
C ALA A 3 7.10 2.56 -4.22
N PRO A 4 6.15 2.53 -3.27
CA PRO A 4 6.42 2.99 -1.91
C PRO A 4 7.44 2.08 -1.22
N GLU A 5 8.23 2.63 -0.29
CA GLU A 5 9.17 1.87 0.55
C GLU A 5 8.48 0.74 1.31
N VAL A 6 7.23 0.99 1.74
CA VAL A 6 6.36 0.02 2.39
C VAL A 6 5.41 -0.55 1.35
N SER A 7 5.61 -1.83 1.00
CA SER A 7 4.87 -2.52 -0.04
C SER A 7 4.66 -4.00 0.31
N LEU A 8 3.69 -4.65 -0.35
CA LEU A 8 3.36 -6.05 -0.06
C LEU A 8 4.33 -7.03 -0.69
N HIS A 9 4.46 -6.97 -2.02
CA HIS A 9 5.19 -7.97 -2.79
C HIS A 9 6.13 -7.33 -3.83
N ILE A 10 6.31 -6.00 -3.81
CA ILE A 10 7.25 -5.35 -4.72
C ILE A 10 8.66 -5.50 -4.13
N LYS A 11 9.45 -6.39 -4.72
CA LYS A 11 10.82 -6.69 -4.28
C LYS A 11 11.83 -6.35 -5.38
N PRO A 12 13.04 -5.91 -5.02
CA PRO A 12 14.12 -5.70 -5.99
C PRO A 12 14.45 -7.01 -6.70
N THR A 13 14.51 -6.95 -8.03
CA THR A 13 14.94 -8.06 -8.89
C THR A 13 15.97 -7.57 -9.90
N LYS A 14 16.65 -8.50 -10.57
CA LYS A 14 17.66 -8.17 -11.60
C LYS A 14 17.05 -7.57 -12.88
N ASN A 15 15.75 -7.70 -13.07
CA ASN A 15 15.08 -7.40 -14.34
C ASN A 15 14.65 -5.94 -14.46
N PHE A 16 14.59 -5.19 -13.36
CA PHE A 16 14.17 -3.79 -13.38
C PHE A 16 14.77 -3.00 -12.21
N VAL A 17 15.04 -1.72 -12.47
CA VAL A 17 15.39 -0.75 -11.43
C VAL A 17 14.11 -0.32 -10.70
N ILE A 18 14.13 -0.35 -9.37
CA ILE A 18 13.03 0.16 -8.54
C ILE A 18 13.41 1.53 -7.99
N LYS A 19 12.51 2.50 -8.14
CA LYS A 19 12.57 3.79 -7.47
C LYS A 19 11.57 3.78 -6.32
N MET A 20 12.09 3.85 -5.10
CA MET A 20 11.29 3.87 -3.89
C MET A 20 11.05 5.30 -3.42
N TYR A 21 9.90 5.54 -2.83
CA TYR A 21 9.56 6.79 -2.15
C TYR A 21 8.98 6.51 -0.77
N SER A 22 9.25 7.42 0.16
CA SER A 22 8.83 7.28 1.55
C SER A 22 7.33 7.51 1.70
N VAL A 23 6.75 6.84 2.69
CA VAL A 23 5.32 6.91 3.02
C VAL A 23 5.13 6.97 4.53
N PRO A 24 4.10 7.66 5.04
CA PRO A 24 3.89 7.88 6.47
C PRO A 24 3.11 6.74 7.14
N TYR A 25 3.41 5.50 6.78
CA TYR A 25 2.85 4.30 7.41
C TYR A 25 3.89 3.18 7.41
N THR A 26 3.76 2.26 8.35
CA THR A 26 4.68 1.14 8.55
C THR A 26 4.21 -0.13 7.84
N GLN A 27 5.14 -1.06 7.63
CA GLN A 27 4.81 -2.39 7.10
C GLN A 27 3.81 -3.12 8.00
N GLU A 28 3.97 -3.01 9.31
CA GLU A 28 3.09 -3.64 10.30
C GLU A 28 1.64 -3.11 10.20
N GLU A 29 1.45 -1.81 9.99
CA GLU A 29 0.13 -1.22 9.81
C GLU A 29 -0.56 -1.74 8.55
N LEU A 30 0.18 -1.83 7.44
CA LEU A 30 -0.31 -2.36 6.17
C LEU A 30 -0.68 -3.84 6.28
N GLU A 31 0.18 -4.64 6.92
CA GLU A 31 -0.05 -6.08 7.12
C GLU A 31 -1.24 -6.34 8.05
N LYS A 32 -1.37 -5.59 9.15
CA LYS A 32 -2.54 -5.68 10.04
C LYS A 32 -3.83 -5.32 9.32
N ALA A 33 -3.81 -4.31 8.45
CA ALA A 33 -4.98 -3.91 7.67
C ALA A 33 -5.40 -5.01 6.69
N LEU A 34 -4.43 -5.64 6.01
CA LEU A 34 -4.69 -6.80 5.15
C LEU A 34 -5.23 -7.99 5.95
N GLN A 35 -4.60 -8.32 7.07
CA GLN A 35 -5.04 -9.41 7.92
C GLN A 35 -6.48 -9.17 8.38
N ALA A 36 -6.82 -7.97 8.85
CA ALA A 36 -8.19 -7.63 9.24
C ALA A 36 -9.18 -7.76 8.07
N PHE A 37 -8.78 -7.34 6.87
CA PHE A 37 -9.59 -7.49 5.66
C PHE A 37 -9.84 -8.97 5.31
N PHE A 38 -8.80 -9.79 5.24
CA PHE A 38 -8.92 -11.21 4.90
C PHE A 38 -9.67 -12.00 5.97
N GLN A 39 -9.37 -11.77 7.24
CA GLN A 39 -10.07 -12.40 8.34
C GLN A 39 -11.56 -12.02 8.32
N GLY A 40 -11.88 -10.74 8.11
CA GLY A 40 -13.24 -10.28 7.90
C GLY A 40 -13.89 -10.78 6.59
N SER A 41 -13.15 -11.43 5.70
CA SER A 41 -13.67 -11.93 4.42
C SER A 41 -13.71 -13.45 4.35
N LEU A 42 -12.98 -14.16 5.22
CA LEU A 42 -12.76 -15.60 5.13
C LEU A 42 -13.02 -16.36 6.43
N GLU A 43 -13.01 -15.69 7.60
CA GLU A 43 -13.31 -16.37 8.87
C GLU A 43 -14.79 -16.81 8.95
N GLU A 44 -15.02 -17.94 9.61
CA GLU A 44 -16.36 -18.42 9.99
C GLU A 44 -16.86 -17.69 11.25
N GLY A 45 -18.17 -17.56 11.40
CA GLY A 45 -18.81 -16.95 12.57
C GLY A 45 -19.85 -15.89 12.23
N TRP A 46 -20.14 -15.02 13.18
CA TRP A 46 -21.23 -14.05 13.06
C TRP A 46 -20.94 -12.99 11.99
N ILE A 47 -21.83 -12.91 10.99
CA ILE A 47 -21.68 -12.11 9.77
C ILE A 47 -21.40 -10.63 10.07
N PHE A 48 -22.05 -10.06 11.08
CA PHE A 48 -21.84 -8.64 11.43
C PHE A 48 -20.44 -8.36 11.96
N LYS A 49 -19.91 -9.22 12.84
CA LYS A 49 -18.53 -9.09 13.35
C LYS A 49 -17.53 -9.19 12.21
N ARG A 50 -17.77 -10.13 11.30
CA ARG A 50 -16.97 -10.34 10.10
C ARG A 50 -16.97 -9.10 9.18
N PHE A 51 -18.15 -8.57 8.87
CA PHE A 51 -18.30 -7.37 8.05
C PHE A 51 -17.59 -6.14 8.65
N LEU A 52 -17.76 -5.90 9.96
CA LEU A 52 -17.09 -4.79 10.64
C LEU A 52 -15.57 -4.90 10.58
N LYS A 53 -15.03 -6.12 10.72
CA LYS A 53 -13.60 -6.40 10.62
C LYS A 53 -13.07 -6.13 9.21
N ALA A 54 -13.78 -6.62 8.18
CA ALA A 54 -13.45 -6.38 6.78
C ALA A 54 -13.49 -4.90 6.42
N TYR A 55 -14.55 -4.21 6.85
CA TYR A 55 -14.73 -2.78 6.61
C TYR A 55 -13.60 -1.96 7.24
N LYS A 56 -13.21 -2.26 8.49
CA LYS A 56 -12.10 -1.59 9.16
C LYS A 56 -10.77 -1.82 8.42
N GLY A 57 -10.49 -3.07 8.02
CA GLY A 57 -9.31 -3.40 7.22
C GLY A 57 -9.29 -2.66 5.88
N MET A 58 -10.41 -2.70 5.15
CA MET A 58 -10.56 -2.01 3.86
C MET A 58 -10.38 -0.50 3.98
N LYS A 59 -10.96 0.14 5.02
CA LYS A 59 -10.79 1.56 5.28
C LYS A 59 -9.32 1.92 5.46
N THR A 60 -8.59 1.18 6.29
CA THR A 60 -7.15 1.43 6.49
C THR A 60 -6.34 1.20 5.22
N LEU A 61 -6.60 0.10 4.47
CA LEU A 61 -5.91 -0.18 3.20
C LEU A 61 -6.12 0.93 2.17
N SER A 62 -7.38 1.37 2.01
CA SER A 62 -7.71 2.48 1.11
C SER A 62 -6.99 3.77 1.53
N GLY A 63 -6.89 4.03 2.84
CA GLY A 63 -6.11 5.14 3.36
C GLY A 63 -4.63 5.04 3.00
N CYS A 64 -4.00 3.88 3.22
CA CYS A 64 -2.61 3.66 2.82
C CYS A 64 -2.41 3.94 1.32
N TRP A 65 -3.25 3.38 0.43
CA TRP A 65 -3.12 3.57 -1.01
C TRP A 65 -3.30 5.02 -1.46
N VAL A 66 -4.31 5.73 -0.94
CA VAL A 66 -4.53 7.15 -1.26
C VAL A 66 -3.33 7.98 -0.79
N THR A 67 -2.85 7.73 0.44
CA THR A 67 -1.68 8.41 0.98
C THR A 67 -0.42 8.10 0.15
N SER A 68 -0.20 6.86 -0.31
CA SER A 68 0.92 6.54 -1.20
C SER A 68 0.86 7.37 -2.49
N CYS A 69 -0.32 7.48 -3.10
CA CYS A 69 -0.50 8.30 -4.31
C CYS A 69 -0.20 9.79 -4.03
N GLU A 70 -0.67 10.31 -2.89
CA GLU A 70 -0.39 11.69 -2.49
C GLU A 70 1.12 11.92 -2.30
N GLN A 71 1.80 11.04 -1.56
CA GLN A 71 3.25 11.14 -1.34
C GLN A 71 4.05 11.05 -2.63
N LEU A 72 3.63 10.19 -3.57
CA LEU A 72 4.24 10.10 -4.90
C LEU A 72 4.13 11.43 -5.65
N LEU A 73 2.92 12.02 -5.70
CA LEU A 73 2.67 13.28 -6.40
C LEU A 73 3.34 14.48 -5.74
N GLN A 74 3.51 14.45 -4.41
CA GLN A 74 4.23 15.48 -3.66
C GLN A 74 5.76 15.39 -3.84
N ASN A 75 6.28 14.22 -4.21
CA ASN A 75 7.71 14.02 -4.47
C ASN A 75 8.12 14.59 -5.84
N LYS A 76 8.29 15.91 -5.90
CA LYS A 76 8.65 16.66 -7.12
C LYS A 76 9.96 16.18 -7.75
N GLU A 77 10.93 15.76 -6.94
CA GLU A 77 12.20 15.24 -7.46
C GLU A 77 12.00 13.94 -8.22
N LEU A 78 11.24 13.01 -7.64
CA LEU A 78 10.91 11.75 -8.26
C LEU A 78 10.07 11.96 -9.52
N ILE A 79 9.05 12.84 -9.49
CA ILE A 79 8.24 13.17 -10.67
C ILE A 79 9.12 13.71 -11.81
N ARG A 80 10.01 14.67 -11.53
CA ARG A 80 10.95 15.20 -12.52
C ARG A 80 11.85 14.10 -13.08
N TYR A 81 12.38 13.21 -12.23
CA TYR A 81 13.17 12.06 -12.67
C TYR A 81 12.37 11.17 -13.63
N LEU A 82 11.10 10.89 -13.35
CA LEU A 82 10.25 10.07 -14.22
C LEU A 82 10.01 10.74 -15.58
N GLU A 83 9.75 12.05 -15.59
CA GLU A 83 9.60 12.84 -16.81
C GLU A 83 10.88 12.83 -17.68
N GLU A 84 12.04 13.07 -17.07
CA GLU A 84 13.34 13.09 -17.74
C GLU A 84 13.70 11.72 -18.35
N ASN A 85 13.33 10.63 -17.67
CA ASN A 85 13.62 9.27 -18.11
C ASN A 85 12.55 8.71 -19.08
N LYS A 86 11.52 9.50 -19.43
CA LYS A 86 10.37 9.07 -20.26
C LYS A 86 9.77 7.75 -19.75
N PHE A 87 9.63 7.68 -18.43
CA PHE A 87 9.07 6.52 -17.74
C PHE A 87 7.60 6.28 -18.14
#